data_AF-A0A932JU51-F1
#
_entry.id   AF-A0A932JU51-F1
#
_cell.length_a   1.000
_cell.length_b   1.000
_cell.length_c   1.000
_cell.angle_alpha   90.00
_cell.angle_beta   90.00
_cell.angle_gamma   90.00
#
_symmetry.space_group_name_H-M   'P 1'
#
loop_
_entity.id
_entity.type
_entity.pdbx_description
1 polymer ?
#
loop_
_entity_poly.entity_id
_entity_poly.type
_entity_poly.pdbx_seq_one_letter_code
_entity_poly.pdbx_strand_id
1 'polypeptide(L)'
;MIGSLALSVLLAAAQAQAPSRVPALRYRGTVSAMTGFAPVMAPVGASAQAATLPAALPILSISEVPRPGESAVPAKAIPVEQTVTIAPDAAASPAANPLDRTASLLSGYQQVREGTAQPLPEAAGRYRYLMARGFLWEDLPGYMQPYLVRLRELGLDVELVDTDPAGTVETNGAALAAAIAASPKPVILIGHSKGALDFLGALRDNPGLQEKVAALLALQSPYYGTPVSDHILWRAPLEEWQRRYARLFNQAYQSAPLFLRRPLEQISRRERAEAPLTPPALRPGLRVFSVVTSRPPHASDGVVSPEQGVIPGAFYAALDGMDHVDTILGRRVAGAAGRDPASAGDFAESLVRWILRE
;
A
#
# COMPACT_ATOMS: atom_id res chain seq x y z
N MET A 1 -1.82 17.64 -19.15
CA MET A 1 -1.01 18.42 -18.17
C MET A 1 -1.66 18.46 -16.78
N ILE A 2 -2.28 17.36 -16.30
CA ILE A 2 -3.04 17.31 -15.03
C ILE A 2 -2.46 16.28 -14.04
N GLY A 3 -1.62 15.34 -14.51
CA GLY A 3 -1.03 14.27 -13.70
C GLY A 3 0.11 14.66 -12.76
N SER A 4 0.55 15.92 -12.73
CA SER A 4 1.71 16.35 -11.94
C SER A 4 1.35 16.88 -10.54
N LEU A 5 0.13 17.36 -10.32
CA LEU A 5 -0.28 17.95 -9.04
C LEU A 5 -0.76 16.92 -8.01
N ALA A 6 -1.42 15.83 -8.44
CA ALA A 6 -1.96 14.81 -7.54
C ALA A 6 -0.87 14.02 -6.80
N LEU A 7 0.21 13.69 -7.51
CA LEU A 7 1.40 13.05 -6.95
C LEU A 7 2.15 13.99 -6.00
N SER A 8 2.12 15.31 -6.26
CA SER A 8 2.79 16.31 -5.43
C SER A 8 2.15 16.49 -4.05
N VAL A 9 0.83 16.31 -3.91
CA VAL A 9 0.14 16.41 -2.60
C VAL A 9 0.39 15.18 -1.74
N LEU A 10 0.40 13.98 -2.33
CA LEU A 10 0.78 12.74 -1.64
C LEU A 10 2.28 12.74 -1.25
N LEU A 11 3.17 13.22 -2.13
CA LEU A 11 4.59 13.42 -1.80
C LEU A 11 4.81 14.51 -0.75
N ALA A 12 4.06 15.61 -0.76
CA ALA A 12 4.22 16.67 0.23
C ALA A 12 3.85 16.22 1.65
N ALA A 13 2.84 15.35 1.79
CA ALA A 13 2.52 14.71 3.07
C ALA A 13 3.62 13.72 3.52
N ALA A 14 4.28 13.04 2.57
CA ALA A 14 5.40 12.14 2.85
C ALA A 14 6.73 12.88 3.15
N GLN A 15 6.94 14.08 2.59
CA GLN A 15 8.17 14.89 2.75
C GLN A 15 8.30 15.58 4.11
N ALA A 16 7.21 15.73 4.88
CA ALA A 16 7.22 16.39 6.18
C ALA A 16 7.72 15.51 7.35
N GLN A 17 8.37 14.37 7.07
CA GLN A 17 8.77 13.38 8.08
C GLN A 17 10.09 13.77 8.79
N ALA A 18 10.07 13.79 10.12
CA ALA A 18 11.26 13.70 10.95
C ALA A 18 11.66 12.22 11.14
N PRO A 19 12.96 11.88 11.31
CA PRO A 19 13.40 10.50 11.45
C PRO A 19 12.81 9.83 12.69
N SER A 20 12.17 8.66 12.53
CA SER A 20 11.64 7.86 13.63
C SER A 20 12.76 7.10 14.36
N ARG A 21 12.73 7.08 15.69
CA ARG A 21 13.64 6.32 16.57
C ARG A 21 13.21 4.86 16.75
N VAL A 22 12.85 4.17 15.67
CA VAL A 22 12.69 2.70 15.67
C VAL A 22 14.07 2.11 15.32
N PRO A 23 14.50 0.99 15.92
CA PRO A 23 15.76 0.36 15.53
C PRO A 23 15.76 0.09 14.02
N ALA A 24 16.64 0.80 13.31
CA ALA A 24 16.77 0.70 11.87
C ALA A 24 17.17 -0.72 11.49
N LEU A 25 16.35 -1.40 10.67
CA LEU A 25 16.85 -2.47 9.83
C LEU A 25 17.92 -1.85 8.93
N ARG A 26 19.19 -2.16 9.22
CA ARG A 26 20.32 -1.64 8.43
C ARG A 26 20.30 -2.26 7.05
N TYR A 27 19.66 -1.57 6.12
CA TYR A 27 19.71 -1.84 4.69
C TYR A 27 21.14 -1.61 4.17
N ARG A 28 21.81 -2.66 3.68
CA ARG A 28 23.10 -2.57 2.98
C ARG A 28 22.86 -2.77 1.48
N GLY A 29 22.47 -1.70 0.79
CA GLY A 29 22.52 -1.63 -0.67
C GLY A 29 23.81 -0.94 -1.12
N THR A 30 24.67 -1.64 -1.86
CA THR A 30 25.82 -1.04 -2.55
C THR A 30 25.34 -0.34 -3.83
N VAL A 31 25.46 0.99 -3.88
CA VAL A 31 25.25 1.78 -5.10
C VAL A 31 26.56 1.81 -5.88
N SER A 32 26.59 1.18 -7.05
CA SER A 32 27.68 1.34 -8.02
C SER A 32 27.27 2.44 -9.00
N ALA A 33 27.99 3.56 -9.00
CA ALA A 33 27.76 4.68 -9.91
C ALA A 33 28.34 4.36 -11.29
N MET A 34 27.50 4.28 -12.32
CA MET A 34 27.95 4.43 -13.71
C MET A 34 27.60 5.83 -14.21
N THR A 35 28.66 6.61 -14.42
CA THR A 35 28.64 7.92 -15.08
C THR A 35 28.63 7.75 -16.60
N GLY A 36 27.85 8.60 -17.27
CA GLY A 36 28.09 9.01 -18.65
C GLY A 36 26.90 8.80 -19.56
N PHE A 37 26.26 9.89 -19.99
CA PHE A 37 25.94 10.15 -21.39
C PHE A 37 25.52 11.62 -21.55
N ALA A 38 26.16 12.30 -22.52
CA ALA A 38 25.95 13.68 -22.90
C ALA A 38 24.75 13.84 -23.86
N PRO A 39 24.15 15.04 -23.98
CA PRO A 39 22.98 15.26 -24.84
C PRO A 39 23.38 15.55 -26.29
N VAL A 40 22.61 15.02 -27.24
CA VAL A 40 22.65 15.44 -28.65
C VAL A 40 21.34 16.16 -28.97
N MET A 41 21.44 17.46 -29.29
CA MET A 41 20.40 18.22 -29.96
C MET A 41 20.59 18.12 -31.48
N ALA A 42 19.48 18.01 -32.23
CA ALA A 42 19.31 18.65 -33.54
C ALA A 42 17.82 18.67 -33.94
N PRO A 43 17.39 19.59 -34.84
CA PRO A 43 16.03 20.14 -34.88
C PRO A 43 15.25 19.77 -36.16
N VAL A 44 14.22 20.58 -36.49
CA VAL A 44 13.34 20.64 -37.70
C VAL A 44 11.97 19.95 -37.48
N GLY A 45 10.80 20.52 -37.75
CA GLY A 45 10.39 21.82 -38.30
C GLY A 45 8.99 21.69 -38.95
N ALA A 46 8.11 22.70 -38.71
CA ALA A 46 6.83 23.02 -39.41
C ALA A 46 5.71 21.95 -39.40
N SER A 47 4.42 22.22 -39.50
CA SER A 47 3.49 23.35 -39.34
C SER A 47 2.10 22.73 -39.49
N ALA A 48 1.07 23.14 -38.73
CA ALA A 48 -0.25 23.48 -39.26
C ALA A 48 -1.33 23.65 -38.17
N GLN A 49 -2.00 24.79 -38.32
CA GLN A 49 -3.42 25.06 -38.10
C GLN A 49 -3.94 25.27 -36.68
N ALA A 50 -4.20 26.56 -36.45
CA ALA A 50 -4.95 27.15 -35.37
C ALA A 50 -6.40 26.68 -35.35
N ALA A 51 -6.88 26.32 -34.16
CA ALA A 51 -8.29 26.32 -33.83
C ALA A 51 -8.52 27.40 -32.76
N THR A 52 -9.48 28.26 -33.08
CA THR A 52 -9.95 29.44 -32.35
C THR A 52 -10.48 29.10 -30.95
N LEU A 53 -9.99 29.83 -29.94
CA LEU A 53 -10.52 29.85 -28.58
C LEU A 53 -11.66 30.86 -28.45
N PRO A 54 -12.76 30.57 -27.74
CA PRO A 54 -13.68 31.60 -27.29
C PRO A 54 -13.23 32.20 -25.95
N ALA A 55 -13.16 33.55 -25.97
CA ALA A 55 -13.42 34.52 -24.90
C ALA A 55 -13.17 34.16 -23.41
N ALA A 56 -12.13 34.80 -22.87
CA ALA A 56 -12.06 35.52 -21.60
C ALA A 56 -12.90 35.04 -20.39
N LEU A 57 -12.21 34.47 -19.39
CA LEU A 57 -12.66 34.47 -17.99
C LEU A 57 -12.01 35.66 -17.25
N PRO A 58 -12.70 36.28 -16.27
CA PRO A 58 -12.25 37.50 -15.63
C PRO A 58 -11.01 37.26 -14.76
N ILE A 59 -10.01 38.12 -14.92
CA ILE A 59 -8.84 38.25 -14.06
C ILE A 59 -9.33 38.82 -12.73
N LEU A 60 -9.34 38.00 -11.68
CA LEU A 60 -9.43 38.50 -10.31
C LEU A 60 -8.10 39.16 -9.95
N SER A 61 -8.10 40.49 -10.00
CA SER A 61 -7.04 41.34 -9.45
C SER A 61 -7.00 41.17 -7.94
N ILE A 62 -5.98 40.49 -7.43
CA ILE A 62 -5.66 40.50 -6.00
C ILE A 62 -4.59 41.56 -5.80
N SER A 63 -5.03 42.80 -5.59
CA SER A 63 -4.17 43.83 -5.00
C SER A 63 -4.17 43.66 -3.48
N GLU A 64 -3.01 44.00 -2.89
CA GLU A 64 -2.73 44.21 -1.47
C GLU A 64 -2.25 43.00 -0.65
N VAL A 65 -0.92 42.86 -0.66
CA VAL A 65 -0.12 42.22 0.38
C VAL A 65 0.13 43.26 1.48
N PRO A 66 -0.30 43.05 2.75
CA PRO A 66 0.16 43.87 3.86
C PRO A 66 1.57 43.43 4.28
N ARG A 67 2.47 44.40 4.48
CA ARG A 67 3.80 44.19 5.08
C ARG A 67 3.69 43.93 6.59
N PRO A 68 4.66 43.23 7.20
CA PRO A 68 4.63 42.86 8.61
C PRO A 68 5.03 44.05 9.50
N GLY A 69 4.17 44.39 10.47
CA GLY A 69 4.46 45.35 11.53
C GLY A 69 3.20 45.82 12.23
N GLU A 70 3.17 45.66 13.56
CA GLU A 70 2.23 46.28 14.52
C GLU A 70 0.79 45.75 14.59
N SER A 71 0.56 44.80 15.49
CA SER A 71 -0.41 45.01 16.58
C SER A 71 -0.20 43.94 17.66
N ALA A 72 0.26 44.39 18.82
CA ALA A 72 0.46 43.58 20.02
C ALA A 72 -0.87 43.47 20.79
N VAL A 73 -1.32 42.24 21.02
CA VAL A 73 -2.34 41.90 22.03
C VAL A 73 -1.67 40.91 22.99
N PRO A 74 -1.74 41.10 24.32
CA PRO A 74 -0.92 40.35 25.26
C PRO A 74 -1.35 38.89 25.37
N ALA A 75 -0.41 37.99 25.11
CA ALA A 75 -0.57 36.56 25.33
C ALA A 75 -0.71 36.28 26.84
N LYS A 76 -1.86 35.73 27.23
CA LYS A 76 -2.09 35.18 28.56
C LYS A 76 -1.27 33.89 28.67
N ALA A 77 -0.27 33.88 29.54
CA ALA A 77 0.61 32.74 29.76
C ALA A 77 -0.19 31.49 30.19
N ILE A 78 -0.09 30.43 29.40
CA ILE A 78 -0.49 29.08 29.78
C ILE A 78 0.78 28.40 30.30
N PRO A 79 0.81 27.86 31.53
CA PRO A 79 2.00 27.22 32.05
C PRO A 79 2.23 25.91 31.29
N VAL A 80 3.32 25.87 30.51
CA VAL A 80 3.84 24.65 29.90
C VAL A 80 4.93 24.11 30.82
N GLU A 81 4.52 23.28 31.77
CA GLU A 81 5.44 22.33 32.40
C GLU A 81 4.66 21.06 32.77
N GLN A 82 4.38 20.25 31.75
CA GLN A 82 4.24 18.81 31.92
C GLN A 82 5.25 18.15 31.01
N THR A 83 6.42 17.88 31.58
CA THR A 83 7.39 16.96 31.00
C THR A 83 6.74 15.58 31.01
N VAL A 84 6.06 15.24 29.91
CA VAL A 84 5.62 13.87 29.66
C VAL A 84 6.88 13.04 29.49
N THR A 85 7.23 12.33 30.55
CA THR A 85 8.32 11.36 30.53
C THR A 85 7.78 10.14 29.78
N ILE A 86 8.10 10.05 28.49
CA ILE A 86 7.87 8.83 27.72
C ILE A 86 8.83 7.80 28.31
N ALA A 87 8.28 6.80 28.99
CA ALA A 87 9.05 5.68 29.51
C ALA A 87 9.80 4.99 28.36
N PRO A 88 11.08 4.61 28.53
CA PRO A 88 11.82 3.89 27.52
C PRO A 88 11.11 2.57 27.19
N ASP A 89 11.08 2.25 25.90
CA ASP A 89 10.49 1.07 25.28
C ASP A 89 10.43 -0.14 26.23
N ALA A 90 9.22 -0.54 26.58
CA ALA A 90 8.99 -1.88 27.11
C ALA A 90 9.46 -2.85 26.03
N ALA A 91 10.63 -3.46 26.27
CA ALA A 91 11.25 -4.42 25.38
C ALA A 91 10.20 -5.44 24.93
N ALA A 92 9.79 -5.33 23.67
CA ALA A 92 9.02 -6.35 23.00
C ALA A 92 9.79 -7.66 23.15
N SER A 93 9.15 -8.67 23.74
CA SER A 93 9.61 -10.06 23.69
C SER A 93 9.99 -10.38 22.24
N PRO A 94 11.10 -11.09 21.95
CA PRO A 94 11.64 -11.21 20.59
C PRO A 94 10.67 -12.04 19.74
N ALA A 95 9.68 -11.38 19.15
CA ALA A 95 8.95 -11.93 18.03
C ALA A 95 10.01 -12.31 16.99
N ALA A 96 9.98 -13.56 16.53
CA ALA A 96 10.99 -14.10 15.63
C ALA A 96 11.30 -13.09 14.51
N ASN A 97 12.58 -12.76 14.35
CA ASN A 97 13.01 -11.77 13.36
C ASN A 97 12.45 -12.20 11.99
N PRO A 98 11.80 -11.28 11.26
CA PRO A 98 11.25 -11.61 9.96
C PRO A 98 12.37 -12.10 9.03
N LEU A 99 12.08 -13.14 8.25
CA LEU A 99 13.08 -13.84 7.45
C LEU A 99 13.16 -13.23 6.06
N ASP A 100 14.24 -12.53 5.76
CA ASP A 100 14.44 -11.94 4.43
C ASP A 100 14.56 -13.04 3.36
N ARG A 101 13.71 -12.93 2.34
CA ARG A 101 13.61 -13.80 1.17
C ARG A 101 13.50 -12.98 -0.12
N THR A 102 13.94 -11.73 -0.10
CA THR A 102 13.90 -10.82 -1.25
C THR A 102 14.52 -11.44 -2.50
N ALA A 103 15.72 -12.03 -2.37
CA ALA A 103 16.40 -12.68 -3.49
C ALA A 103 15.61 -13.89 -4.05
N SER A 104 14.90 -14.62 -3.18
CA SER A 104 14.08 -15.78 -3.56
C SER A 104 12.88 -15.34 -4.41
N LEU A 105 12.19 -14.27 -4.01
CA LEU A 105 11.07 -13.71 -4.78
C LEU A 105 11.55 -13.11 -6.11
N LEU A 106 12.62 -12.30 -6.09
CA LEU A 106 13.16 -11.64 -7.29
C LEU A 106 13.65 -12.65 -8.33
N SER A 107 14.33 -13.71 -7.90
CA SER A 107 14.77 -14.78 -8.82
C SER A 107 13.58 -15.49 -9.46
N GLY A 108 12.54 -15.81 -8.69
CA GLY A 108 11.30 -16.39 -9.22
C GLY A 108 10.61 -15.45 -10.21
N TYR A 109 10.55 -14.15 -9.88
CA TYR A 109 9.97 -13.13 -10.75
C TYR A 109 10.71 -12.99 -12.07
N GLN A 110 12.04 -13.00 -12.05
CA GLN A 110 12.85 -13.01 -13.26
C GLN A 110 12.58 -14.24 -14.13
N GLN A 111 12.48 -15.43 -13.54
CA GLN A 111 12.19 -16.66 -14.28
C GLN A 111 10.81 -16.63 -14.96
N VAL A 112 9.79 -16.08 -14.30
CA VAL A 112 8.46 -15.92 -14.90
C VAL A 112 8.52 -14.93 -16.06
N ARG A 113 9.19 -13.78 -15.86
CA ARG A 113 9.39 -12.74 -16.90
C ARG A 113 10.12 -13.24 -18.14
N GLU A 114 11.06 -14.15 -17.96
CA GLU A 114 11.87 -14.73 -19.04
C GLU A 114 11.20 -15.95 -19.69
N GLY A 115 10.07 -16.43 -19.15
CA GLY A 115 9.43 -17.66 -19.61
C GLY A 115 10.23 -18.93 -19.30
N THR A 116 11.17 -18.86 -18.35
CA THR A 116 12.06 -19.95 -17.93
C THR A 116 11.58 -20.62 -16.64
N ALA A 117 10.53 -20.10 -16.01
CA ALA A 117 9.92 -20.71 -14.84
C ALA A 117 9.42 -22.13 -15.13
N GLN A 118 9.76 -23.07 -14.25
CA GLN A 118 9.26 -24.44 -14.30
C GLN A 118 7.72 -24.48 -14.20
N PRO A 119 7.04 -25.57 -14.58
CA PRO A 119 5.61 -25.72 -14.27
C PRO A 119 5.30 -25.46 -12.79
N LEU A 120 4.10 -24.97 -12.48
CA LEU A 120 3.68 -24.85 -11.09
C LEU A 120 3.70 -26.23 -10.41
N PRO A 121 4.10 -26.33 -9.13
CA PRO A 121 4.00 -27.59 -8.40
C PRO A 121 2.56 -28.11 -8.41
N GLU A 122 2.34 -29.42 -8.51
CA GLU A 122 0.99 -30.02 -8.48
C GLU A 122 0.19 -29.59 -7.24
N ALA A 123 0.89 -29.34 -6.13
CA ALA A 123 0.31 -28.82 -4.90
C ALA A 123 -0.46 -27.50 -5.09
N ALA A 124 -0.13 -26.70 -6.11
CA ALA A 124 -0.80 -25.44 -6.41
C ALA A 124 -2.31 -25.61 -6.65
N GLY A 125 -2.72 -26.73 -7.27
CA GLY A 125 -4.13 -27.03 -7.57
C GLY A 125 -4.95 -27.50 -6.35
N ARG A 126 -4.28 -27.83 -5.23
CA ARG A 126 -4.91 -28.26 -3.98
C ARG A 126 -5.57 -27.11 -3.23
N TYR A 127 -5.19 -25.87 -3.54
CA TYR A 127 -5.65 -24.68 -2.83
C TYR A 127 -6.69 -23.90 -3.62
N ARG A 128 -7.54 -23.17 -2.89
CA ARG A 128 -8.27 -22.01 -3.43
C ARG A 128 -7.53 -20.74 -3.02
N TYR A 129 -7.36 -19.80 -3.93
CA TYR A 129 -6.68 -18.52 -3.70
C TYR A 129 -7.74 -17.45 -3.47
N LEU A 130 -7.86 -16.98 -2.24
CA LEU A 130 -8.80 -15.91 -1.89
C LEU A 130 -8.05 -14.58 -1.84
N MET A 131 -8.47 -13.63 -2.65
CA MET A 131 -7.85 -12.31 -2.76
C MET A 131 -8.73 -11.25 -2.09
N ALA A 132 -8.11 -10.37 -1.31
CA ALA A 132 -8.76 -9.22 -0.70
C ALA A 132 -8.11 -7.92 -1.15
N ARG A 133 -8.95 -6.97 -1.56
CA ARG A 133 -8.53 -5.65 -2.05
C ARG A 133 -8.30 -4.68 -0.88
N GLY A 134 -7.60 -3.59 -1.18
CA GLY A 134 -7.34 -2.53 -0.22
C GLY A 134 -8.47 -1.52 -0.09
N PHE A 135 -8.20 -0.47 0.69
CA PHE A 135 -9.10 0.65 0.91
C PHE A 135 -9.39 1.40 -0.41
N LEU A 136 -10.65 1.72 -0.66
CA LEU A 136 -11.16 2.45 -1.84
C LEU A 136 -10.71 1.83 -3.18
N TRP A 137 -10.78 0.50 -3.28
CA TRP A 137 -10.36 -0.21 -4.48
C TRP A 137 -11.21 0.11 -5.71
N GLU A 138 -12.45 0.58 -5.53
CA GLU A 138 -13.41 0.88 -6.61
C GLU A 138 -12.96 2.04 -7.51
N ASP A 139 -12.10 2.91 -7.00
CA ASP A 139 -11.51 4.07 -7.69
C ASP A 139 -10.39 3.73 -8.65
N LEU A 140 -9.95 2.47 -8.65
CA LEU A 140 -8.83 2.00 -9.43
C LEU A 140 -9.29 0.89 -10.37
N PRO A 141 -9.71 1.23 -11.61
CA PRO A 141 -10.18 0.26 -12.57
C PRO A 141 -9.16 -0.87 -12.80
N GLY A 142 -9.60 -2.10 -12.58
CA GLY A 142 -8.77 -3.29 -12.72
C GLY A 142 -7.92 -3.64 -11.50
N TYR A 143 -8.22 -3.10 -10.31
CA TYR A 143 -7.55 -3.46 -9.05
C TYR A 143 -7.45 -4.97 -8.87
N MET A 144 -6.21 -5.50 -8.84
CA MET A 144 -5.89 -6.94 -8.78
C MET A 144 -6.50 -7.81 -9.90
N GLN A 145 -7.10 -7.21 -10.93
CA GLN A 145 -7.60 -7.94 -12.09
C GLN A 145 -6.48 -8.69 -12.84
N PRO A 146 -5.26 -8.14 -13.03
CA PRO A 146 -4.16 -8.90 -13.62
C PRO A 146 -3.82 -10.20 -12.86
N TYR A 147 -3.98 -10.21 -11.53
CA TYR A 147 -3.75 -11.40 -10.71
C TYR A 147 -4.81 -12.43 -11.01
N LEU A 148 -6.08 -12.01 -11.01
CA LEU A 148 -7.20 -12.89 -11.28
C LEU A 148 -7.08 -13.55 -12.66
N VAL A 149 -6.72 -12.76 -13.69
CA VAL A 149 -6.52 -13.25 -15.05
C VAL A 149 -5.36 -14.25 -15.09
N ARG A 150 -4.18 -13.87 -14.61
CA ARG A 150 -3.00 -14.73 -14.70
C ARG A 150 -3.15 -16.02 -13.91
N LEU A 151 -3.66 -15.97 -12.69
CA LEU A 151 -3.84 -17.18 -11.87
C LEU A 151 -4.88 -18.13 -12.48
N ARG A 152 -5.92 -17.61 -13.16
CA ARG A 152 -6.87 -18.45 -13.92
C ARG A 152 -6.27 -19.07 -15.18
N GLU A 153 -5.43 -18.33 -15.91
CA GLU A 153 -4.69 -18.87 -17.06
C GLU A 153 -3.77 -20.03 -16.66
N LEU A 154 -3.24 -20.00 -15.44
CA LEU A 154 -2.46 -21.08 -14.83
C LEU A 154 -3.32 -22.25 -14.31
N GLY A 155 -4.64 -22.20 -14.49
CA GLY A 155 -5.59 -23.24 -14.07
C GLY A 155 -5.87 -23.27 -12.56
N LEU A 156 -5.57 -22.19 -11.84
CA LEU A 156 -5.79 -22.12 -10.39
C LEU A 156 -7.22 -21.69 -10.05
N ASP A 157 -7.73 -22.24 -8.93
CA ASP A 157 -9.02 -21.84 -8.37
C ASP A 157 -8.85 -20.54 -7.56
N VAL A 158 -9.19 -19.41 -8.16
CA VAL A 158 -8.96 -18.07 -7.60
C VAL A 158 -10.23 -17.24 -7.58
N GLU A 159 -10.41 -16.52 -6.48
CA GLU A 159 -11.54 -15.64 -6.22
C GLU A 159 -11.05 -14.30 -5.67
N LEU A 160 -11.60 -13.22 -6.21
CA LEU A 160 -11.52 -11.89 -5.62
C LEU A 160 -12.77 -11.72 -4.77
N VAL A 161 -12.62 -11.76 -3.44
CA VAL A 161 -13.76 -11.72 -2.52
C VAL A 161 -14.36 -10.31 -2.52
N ASP A 162 -15.70 -10.25 -2.60
CA ASP A 162 -16.39 -8.97 -2.56
C ASP A 162 -16.35 -8.39 -1.14
N THR A 163 -15.86 -7.16 -1.04
CA THR A 163 -15.57 -6.47 0.21
C THR A 163 -15.96 -5.02 0.05
N ASP A 164 -16.46 -4.41 1.11
CA ASP A 164 -16.80 -2.99 1.11
C ASP A 164 -15.49 -2.18 0.94
N PRO A 165 -15.35 -1.39 -0.14
CA PRO A 165 -14.16 -0.56 -0.41
C PRO A 165 -13.84 0.40 0.74
N ALA A 166 -14.87 0.85 1.45
CA ALA A 166 -14.78 1.74 2.60
C ALA A 166 -15.15 1.03 3.91
N GLY A 167 -15.20 -0.30 3.92
CA GLY A 167 -15.57 -1.10 5.08
C GLY A 167 -14.50 -1.12 6.15
N THR A 168 -14.91 -1.34 7.40
CA THR A 168 -13.97 -1.59 8.51
C THR A 168 -13.34 -2.98 8.38
N VAL A 169 -12.29 -3.24 9.16
CA VAL A 169 -11.65 -4.56 9.27
C VAL A 169 -12.66 -5.62 9.73
N GLU A 170 -13.59 -5.29 10.60
CA GLU A 170 -14.62 -6.22 11.11
C GLU A 170 -15.63 -6.58 10.02
N THR A 171 -16.18 -5.57 9.32
CA THR A 171 -17.19 -5.80 8.28
C THR A 171 -16.61 -6.62 7.13
N ASN A 172 -15.44 -6.22 6.61
CA ASN A 172 -14.79 -6.98 5.55
C ASN A 172 -14.27 -8.33 6.04
N GLY A 173 -13.77 -8.39 7.28
CA GLY A 173 -13.33 -9.63 7.91
C GLY A 173 -14.43 -10.67 7.99
N ALA A 174 -15.67 -10.28 8.25
CA ALA A 174 -16.82 -11.20 8.25
C ALA A 174 -17.09 -11.80 6.86
N ALA A 175 -17.05 -10.98 5.80
CA ALA A 175 -17.20 -11.46 4.42
C ALA A 175 -16.06 -12.43 4.03
N LEU A 176 -14.82 -12.09 4.37
CA LEU A 176 -13.66 -12.94 4.13
C LEU A 176 -13.71 -14.24 4.93
N ALA A 177 -14.14 -14.19 6.20
CA ALA A 177 -14.35 -15.38 7.03
C ALA A 177 -15.39 -16.33 6.40
N ALA A 178 -16.49 -15.78 5.88
CA ALA A 178 -17.50 -16.57 5.18
C ALA A 178 -16.93 -17.24 3.91
N ALA A 179 -16.10 -16.54 3.13
CA ALA A 179 -15.44 -17.12 1.96
C ALA A 179 -14.46 -18.25 2.33
N ILE A 180 -13.67 -18.08 3.41
CA ILE A 180 -12.77 -19.11 3.93
C ILE A 180 -13.57 -20.35 4.38
N ALA A 181 -14.66 -20.13 5.13
CA ALA A 181 -15.52 -21.18 5.62
C ALA A 181 -16.20 -21.96 4.48
N ALA A 182 -16.68 -21.26 3.44
CA ALA A 182 -17.37 -21.84 2.30
C ALA A 182 -16.45 -22.61 1.33
N SER A 183 -15.16 -22.29 1.30
CA SER A 183 -14.22 -22.97 0.40
C SER A 183 -14.16 -24.49 0.67
N PRO A 184 -14.35 -25.36 -0.34
CA PRO A 184 -14.21 -26.81 -0.18
C PRO A 184 -12.74 -27.25 -0.09
N LYS A 185 -11.79 -26.35 -0.40
CA LYS A 185 -10.35 -26.58 -0.36
C LYS A 185 -9.70 -25.78 0.77
N PRO A 186 -8.53 -26.21 1.27
CA PRO A 186 -7.65 -25.32 2.01
C PRO A 186 -7.34 -24.06 1.18
N VAL A 187 -7.17 -22.92 1.84
CA VAL A 187 -7.08 -21.62 1.19
C VAL A 187 -5.68 -21.00 1.33
N ILE A 188 -5.25 -20.29 0.30
CA ILE A 188 -4.14 -19.34 0.35
C ILE A 188 -4.74 -17.95 0.26
N LEU A 189 -4.44 -17.10 1.25
CA LEU A 189 -5.00 -15.75 1.36
C LEU A 189 -4.00 -14.75 0.78
N ILE A 190 -4.44 -13.88 -0.11
CA ILE A 190 -3.62 -12.83 -0.73
C ILE A 190 -4.31 -11.49 -0.50
N GLY A 191 -3.87 -10.74 0.51
CA GLY A 191 -4.38 -9.42 0.82
C GLY A 191 -3.45 -8.33 0.31
N HIS A 192 -3.98 -7.37 -0.44
CA HIS A 192 -3.23 -6.16 -0.79
C HIS A 192 -3.66 -4.99 0.12
N SER A 193 -2.69 -4.21 0.58
CA SER A 193 -2.94 -3.02 1.41
C SER A 193 -3.81 -3.38 2.63
N LYS A 194 -4.91 -2.66 2.87
CA LYS A 194 -5.89 -2.97 3.93
C LYS A 194 -6.45 -4.40 3.86
N GLY A 195 -6.54 -5.02 2.69
CA GLY A 195 -7.14 -6.35 2.52
C GLY A 195 -6.43 -7.45 3.33
N ALA A 196 -5.14 -7.33 3.61
CA ALA A 196 -4.46 -8.28 4.50
C ALA A 196 -4.84 -8.07 5.97
N LEU A 197 -5.11 -6.82 6.38
CA LEU A 197 -5.62 -6.52 7.72
C LEU A 197 -7.03 -7.09 7.90
N ASP A 198 -7.85 -7.04 6.84
CA ASP A 198 -9.19 -7.63 6.83
C ASP A 198 -9.11 -9.16 7.00
N PHE A 199 -8.17 -9.83 6.33
CA PHE A 199 -7.90 -11.25 6.58
C PHE A 199 -7.40 -11.52 8.01
N LEU A 200 -6.48 -10.71 8.53
CA LEU A 200 -6.01 -10.85 9.91
C LEU A 200 -7.16 -10.66 10.92
N GLY A 201 -8.07 -9.72 10.67
CA GLY A 201 -9.31 -9.54 11.44
C GLY A 201 -10.20 -10.78 11.35
N ALA A 202 -10.42 -11.31 10.16
CA ALA A 202 -11.19 -12.54 9.94
C ALA A 202 -10.63 -13.72 10.77
N LEU A 203 -9.31 -13.92 10.77
CA LEU A 203 -8.63 -15.01 11.49
C LEU A 203 -8.56 -14.78 13.00
N ARG A 204 -8.49 -13.52 13.45
CA ARG A 204 -8.59 -13.13 14.86
C ARG A 204 -9.95 -13.49 15.42
N ASP A 205 -11.00 -13.11 14.71
CA ASP A 205 -12.39 -13.22 15.17
C ASP A 205 -12.94 -14.65 14.97
N ASN A 206 -12.29 -15.44 14.11
CA ASN A 206 -12.67 -16.82 13.80
C ASN A 206 -11.46 -17.76 13.87
N PRO A 207 -10.90 -18.02 15.07
CA PRO A 207 -9.65 -18.78 15.21
C PRO A 207 -9.73 -20.20 14.62
N GLY A 208 -10.91 -20.85 14.62
CA GLY A 208 -11.11 -22.16 14.00
C GLY A 208 -10.92 -22.19 12.47
N LEU A 209 -11.07 -21.04 11.78
CA LEU A 209 -10.85 -20.98 10.33
C LEU A 209 -9.38 -21.09 9.95
N GLN A 210 -8.47 -20.81 10.89
CA GLN A 210 -7.04 -20.86 10.63
C GLN A 210 -6.57 -22.25 10.17
N GLU A 211 -7.25 -23.34 10.59
CA GLU A 211 -6.95 -24.70 10.14
C GLU A 211 -7.13 -24.89 8.63
N LYS A 212 -8.04 -24.15 8.00
CA LYS A 212 -8.23 -24.17 6.54
C LYS A 212 -7.22 -23.31 5.80
N VAL A 213 -6.50 -22.43 6.49
CA VAL A 213 -5.55 -21.51 5.86
C VAL A 213 -4.17 -22.14 5.77
N ALA A 214 -3.68 -22.32 4.55
CA ALA A 214 -2.35 -22.86 4.26
C ALA A 214 -1.25 -21.78 4.30
N ALA A 215 -1.58 -20.55 3.91
CA ALA A 215 -0.69 -19.40 3.96
C ALA A 215 -1.48 -18.09 3.90
N LEU A 216 -0.88 -17.01 4.43
CA LEU A 216 -1.33 -15.63 4.30
C LEU A 216 -0.21 -14.79 3.68
N LEU A 217 -0.50 -14.08 2.58
CA LEU A 217 0.35 -13.08 1.98
C LEU A 217 -0.23 -11.68 2.23
N ALA A 218 0.56 -10.83 2.88
CA ALA A 218 0.32 -9.41 3.06
C ALA A 218 1.18 -8.61 2.07
N LEU A 219 0.57 -8.16 0.98
CA LEU A 219 1.21 -7.35 -0.05
C LEU A 219 0.99 -5.87 0.27
N GLN A 220 2.08 -5.14 0.55
CA GLN A 220 2.09 -3.70 0.85
C GLN A 220 1.09 -3.30 1.94
N SER A 221 0.86 -4.17 2.92
CA SER A 221 -0.16 -3.95 3.94
C SER A 221 0.33 -3.03 5.05
N PRO A 222 -0.44 -2.03 5.51
CA PRO A 222 -0.02 -1.15 6.61
C PRO A 222 -0.18 -1.86 7.96
N TYR A 223 0.60 -2.90 8.22
CA TYR A 223 0.50 -3.69 9.44
C TYR A 223 0.75 -2.86 10.71
N TYR A 224 1.69 -1.92 10.74
CA TYR A 224 1.81 -0.98 11.87
C TYR A 224 1.10 0.36 11.62
N GLY A 225 0.21 0.39 10.63
CA GLY A 225 -0.48 1.58 10.18
C GLY A 225 0.33 2.40 9.17
N THR A 226 -0.27 3.49 8.71
CA THR A 226 0.32 4.41 7.74
C THR A 226 0.22 5.86 8.20
N PRO A 227 1.31 6.64 8.06
CA PRO A 227 1.28 8.07 8.38
C PRO A 227 0.37 8.87 7.44
N VAL A 228 0.02 8.31 6.28
CA VAL A 228 -0.95 8.92 5.37
C VAL A 228 -2.32 8.98 6.04
N SER A 229 -2.73 7.90 6.72
CA SER A 229 -4.00 7.91 7.44
C SER A 229 -3.98 8.88 8.63
N ASP A 230 -2.89 8.92 9.40
CA ASP A 230 -2.74 9.90 10.48
C ASP A 230 -2.86 11.34 9.96
N HIS A 231 -2.24 11.62 8.80
CA HIS A 231 -2.32 12.93 8.15
C HIS A 231 -3.75 13.29 7.73
N ILE A 232 -4.48 12.33 7.15
CA ILE A 232 -5.88 12.53 6.73
C ILE A 232 -6.78 12.76 7.94
N LEU A 233 -6.56 12.05 9.05
CA LEU A 233 -7.35 12.20 10.26
C LEU A 233 -7.03 13.50 11.03
N TRP A 234 -5.78 13.97 10.99
CA TRP A 234 -5.28 15.07 11.81
C TRP A 234 -5.15 16.42 11.10
N ARG A 235 -4.63 16.44 9.88
CA ARG A 235 -4.20 17.69 9.19
C ARG A 235 -5.13 18.14 8.07
N ALA A 236 -5.81 17.20 7.42
CA ALA A 236 -6.87 17.53 6.48
C ALA A 236 -8.21 17.35 7.20
N PRO A 237 -9.16 18.29 7.11
CA PRO A 237 -10.56 17.91 7.36
C PRO A 237 -10.87 16.73 6.43
N LEU A 238 -11.41 15.63 6.96
CA LEU A 238 -11.74 14.45 6.16
C LEU A 238 -12.61 14.81 4.94
N GLU A 239 -13.51 15.77 5.12
CA GLU A 239 -14.30 16.37 4.04
C GLU A 239 -13.48 17.04 2.95
N GLU A 240 -12.40 17.75 3.30
CA GLU A 240 -11.51 18.41 2.34
C GLU A 240 -10.66 17.39 1.58
N TRP A 241 -10.19 16.34 2.27
CA TRP A 241 -9.51 15.23 1.62
C TRP A 241 -10.47 14.51 0.65
N GLN A 242 -11.69 14.20 1.07
CA GLN A 242 -12.72 13.60 0.23
C GLN A 242 -13.06 14.49 -0.97
N ARG A 243 -13.20 15.81 -0.78
CA ARG A 243 -13.38 16.78 -1.88
C ARG A 243 -12.26 16.70 -2.91
N ARG A 244 -11.00 16.65 -2.46
CA ARG A 244 -9.83 16.55 -3.34
C ARG A 244 -9.80 15.20 -4.06
N TYR A 245 -10.11 14.13 -3.35
CA TYR A 245 -10.18 12.79 -3.89
C TYR A 245 -11.26 12.66 -4.97
N ALA A 246 -12.49 13.08 -4.68
CA ALA A 246 -13.60 13.07 -5.64
C ALA A 246 -13.30 13.89 -6.91
N ARG A 247 -12.59 15.02 -6.78
CA ARG A 247 -12.13 15.80 -7.94
C ARG A 247 -11.10 15.05 -8.80
N LEU A 248 -10.28 14.20 -8.20
CA LEU A 248 -9.21 13.48 -8.89
C LEU A 248 -9.71 12.19 -9.55
N PHE A 249 -10.67 11.50 -8.93
CA PHE A 249 -11.16 10.20 -9.39
C PHE A 249 -12.58 10.26 -9.98
N ASN A 250 -13.16 11.45 -10.10
CA ASN A 250 -14.46 11.72 -10.72
C ASN A 250 -15.59 10.83 -10.17
N GLN A 251 -15.60 10.62 -8.85
CA GLN A 251 -16.53 9.75 -8.16
C GLN A 251 -17.65 10.48 -7.44
N ALA A 252 -18.80 9.82 -7.31
CA ALA A 252 -19.91 10.25 -6.48
C ALA A 252 -19.56 10.10 -4.99
N TYR A 253 -20.03 11.03 -4.15
CA TYR A 253 -19.86 11.05 -2.68
C TYR A 253 -20.64 9.92 -1.98
N GLN A 254 -20.38 8.65 -2.31
CA GLN A 254 -20.96 7.53 -1.54
C GLN A 254 -20.21 7.28 -0.22
N SER A 255 -19.15 8.03 0.05
CA SER A 255 -18.27 7.93 1.22
C SER A 255 -18.45 9.13 2.17
N ALA A 256 -19.57 9.23 2.90
CA ALA A 256 -19.72 10.33 3.87
C ALA A 256 -18.58 10.31 4.92
N PRO A 257 -18.15 11.47 5.47
CA PRO A 257 -17.00 11.56 6.37
C PRO A 257 -17.04 10.60 7.56
N LEU A 258 -18.22 10.36 8.13
CA LEU A 258 -18.37 9.42 9.24
C LEU A 258 -18.08 7.96 8.85
N PHE A 259 -18.34 7.58 7.59
CA PHE A 259 -18.12 6.22 7.09
C PHE A 259 -16.64 5.92 6.83
N LEU A 260 -15.84 6.91 6.41
CA LEU A 260 -14.41 6.70 6.19
C LEU A 260 -13.55 6.79 7.45
N ARG A 261 -14.05 7.46 8.50
CA ARG A 261 -13.26 7.73 9.70
C ARG A 261 -12.76 6.44 10.37
N ARG A 262 -13.65 5.51 10.66
CA ARG A 262 -13.33 4.23 11.32
C ARG A 262 -12.32 3.38 10.53
N PRO A 263 -12.52 3.11 9.22
CA PRO A 263 -11.53 2.41 8.40
C PRO A 263 -10.17 3.10 8.36
N LEU A 264 -10.13 4.44 8.33
CA LEU A 264 -8.90 5.21 8.36
C LEU A 264 -8.20 5.08 9.72
N GLU A 265 -8.94 5.22 10.82
CA GLU A 265 -8.43 5.03 12.18
C GLU A 265 -7.74 3.65 12.29
N GLN A 266 -8.37 2.58 11.80
CA GLN A 266 -7.83 1.20 11.84
C GLN A 266 -6.53 0.98 11.06
N ILE A 267 -6.23 1.83 10.09
CA ILE A 267 -4.96 1.82 9.34
C ILE A 267 -4.04 2.98 9.71
N SER A 268 -4.38 3.74 10.75
CA SER A 268 -3.54 4.83 11.29
C SER A 268 -2.41 4.26 12.15
N ARG A 269 -1.25 4.94 12.20
CA ARG A 269 -0.17 4.48 13.10
C ARG A 269 -0.58 4.65 14.55
N ARG A 270 -1.35 5.69 14.87
CA ARG A 270 -1.80 5.93 16.25
C ARG A 270 -2.56 4.72 16.79
N GLU A 271 -3.58 4.26 16.08
CA GLU A 271 -4.37 3.10 16.53
C GLU A 271 -3.56 1.81 16.50
N ARG A 272 -2.72 1.62 15.46
CA ARG A 272 -1.91 0.40 15.33
C ARG A 272 -0.71 0.34 16.28
N ALA A 273 -0.25 1.48 16.79
CA ALA A 273 0.75 1.54 17.87
C ALA A 273 0.15 1.13 19.23
N GLU A 274 -1.15 1.38 19.42
CA GLU A 274 -1.90 0.96 20.60
C GLU A 274 -2.40 -0.50 20.48
N ALA A 275 -2.48 -1.03 19.25
CA ALA A 275 -2.78 -2.44 18.99
C ALA A 275 -1.59 -3.34 19.41
N PRO A 276 -1.85 -4.60 19.80
CA PRO A 276 -0.77 -5.56 20.03
C PRO A 276 0.14 -5.63 18.80
N LEU A 277 1.44 -5.37 19.00
CA LEU A 277 2.45 -5.48 17.94
C LEU A 277 2.56 -6.92 17.41
N THR A 278 2.11 -7.89 18.22
CA THR A 278 2.00 -9.30 17.84
C THR A 278 0.82 -9.52 16.90
N PRO A 279 0.98 -10.29 15.81
CA PRO A 279 -0.14 -10.71 14.98
C PRO A 279 -1.24 -11.32 15.86
N PRO A 280 -2.54 -11.18 15.49
CA PRO A 280 -3.59 -11.93 16.19
C PRO A 280 -3.15 -13.39 16.31
N ALA A 281 -3.39 -14.04 17.44
CA ALA A 281 -2.83 -15.37 17.74
C ALA A 281 -3.01 -16.34 16.56
N LEU A 282 -1.96 -16.45 15.74
CA LEU A 282 -1.95 -17.29 14.56
C LEU A 282 -1.53 -18.68 15.01
N ARG A 283 -2.17 -19.71 14.45
CA ARG A 283 -1.89 -21.10 14.78
C ARG A 283 -0.42 -21.40 14.49
N PRO A 284 0.25 -22.18 15.34
CA PRO A 284 1.60 -22.64 15.06
C PRO A 284 1.68 -23.29 13.67
N GLY A 285 2.70 -22.90 12.90
CA GLY A 285 2.93 -23.43 11.54
C GLY A 285 2.11 -22.78 10.43
N LEU A 286 1.23 -21.79 10.71
CA LEU A 286 0.69 -20.94 9.64
C LEU A 286 1.82 -20.10 9.04
N ARG A 287 2.09 -20.30 7.75
CA ARG A 287 3.09 -19.52 7.02
C ARG A 287 2.53 -18.15 6.66
N VAL A 288 3.26 -17.10 7.05
CA VAL A 288 2.90 -15.71 6.76
C VAL A 288 4.00 -15.09 5.91
N PHE A 289 3.58 -14.35 4.90
CA PHE A 289 4.44 -13.67 3.95
C PHE A 289 4.13 -12.18 3.97
N SER A 290 5.16 -11.34 3.92
CA SER A 290 5.03 -9.89 3.76
C SER A 290 5.83 -9.42 2.57
N VAL A 291 5.21 -8.67 1.67
CA VAL A 291 5.92 -8.00 0.59
C VAL A 291 5.79 -6.51 0.80
N VAL A 292 6.92 -5.83 0.89
CA VAL A 292 6.98 -4.38 1.07
C VAL A 292 7.72 -3.77 -0.11
N THR A 293 7.36 -2.52 -0.46
CA THR A 293 8.05 -1.83 -1.53
C THR A 293 8.47 -0.42 -1.12
N SER A 294 9.40 0.14 -1.87
CA SER A 294 9.90 1.50 -1.71
C SER A 294 10.13 2.14 -3.07
N ARG A 295 9.94 3.46 -3.15
CA ARG A 295 10.22 4.23 -4.37
C ARG A 295 11.09 5.45 -4.05
N PRO A 296 12.32 5.53 -4.61
CA PRO A 296 13.18 6.69 -4.44
C PRO A 296 12.49 8.02 -4.84
N PRO A 297 12.80 9.14 -4.15
CA PRO A 297 13.78 9.28 -3.06
C PRO A 297 13.25 8.84 -1.68
N HIS A 298 12.02 8.34 -1.58
CA HIS A 298 11.38 8.01 -0.32
C HIS A 298 11.57 6.53 0.03
N ALA A 299 11.79 6.24 1.31
CA ALA A 299 11.79 4.87 1.83
C ALA A 299 10.34 4.37 2.05
N SER A 300 9.48 4.53 1.05
CA SER A 300 8.06 4.14 1.09
C SER A 300 7.52 3.99 -0.33
N ASP A 301 6.47 3.19 -0.47
CA ASP A 301 5.70 3.02 -1.71
C ASP A 301 4.71 4.17 -1.99
N GLY A 302 4.72 5.21 -1.13
CA GLY A 302 3.80 6.36 -1.17
C GLY A 302 2.66 6.27 -0.15
N VAL A 303 2.40 5.10 0.42
CA VAL A 303 1.37 4.85 1.45
C VAL A 303 1.96 4.14 2.65
N VAL A 304 2.72 3.08 2.44
CA VAL A 304 3.30 2.21 3.47
C VAL A 304 4.82 2.29 3.36
N SER A 305 5.49 2.40 4.50
CA SER A 305 6.95 2.25 4.55
C SER A 305 7.29 0.79 4.86
N PRO A 306 8.43 0.25 4.41
CA PRO A 306 8.81 -1.13 4.67
C PRO A 306 8.72 -1.53 6.15
N GLU A 307 9.10 -0.63 7.06
CA GLU A 307 9.06 -0.88 8.51
C GLU A 307 7.63 -1.03 9.04
N GLN A 308 6.64 -0.48 8.35
CA GLN A 308 5.24 -0.61 8.73
C GLN A 308 4.55 -1.82 8.11
N GLY A 309 5.16 -2.44 7.09
CA GLY A 309 4.49 -3.47 6.31
C GLY A 309 4.89 -4.90 6.63
N VAL A 310 5.97 -5.11 7.39
CA VAL A 310 6.44 -6.46 7.73
C VAL A 310 5.74 -6.98 8.98
N ILE A 311 4.98 -8.07 8.81
CA ILE A 311 4.34 -8.79 9.92
C ILE A 311 5.43 -9.55 10.71
N PRO A 312 5.45 -9.49 12.05
CA PRO A 312 6.40 -10.26 12.85
C PRO A 312 6.37 -11.76 12.55
N GLY A 313 7.55 -12.38 12.45
CA GLY A 313 7.70 -13.79 12.14
C GLY A 313 7.39 -14.19 10.69
N ALA A 314 7.04 -13.25 9.81
CA ALA A 314 6.80 -13.54 8.41
C ALA A 314 8.10 -13.79 7.63
N PHE A 315 8.00 -14.57 6.55
CA PHE A 315 8.93 -14.46 5.43
C PHE A 315 8.67 -13.12 4.75
N TYR A 316 9.70 -12.31 4.50
CA TYR A 316 9.49 -11.02 3.85
C TYR A 316 10.35 -10.83 2.61
N ALA A 317 9.84 -10.02 1.68
CA ALA A 317 10.58 -9.54 0.52
C ALA A 317 10.41 -8.02 0.39
N ALA A 318 11.51 -7.31 0.14
CA ALA A 318 11.53 -5.87 -0.08
C ALA A 318 11.85 -5.55 -1.55
N LEU A 319 10.98 -4.80 -2.22
CA LEU A 319 11.14 -4.45 -3.64
C LEU A 319 11.35 -2.96 -3.81
N ASP A 320 12.41 -2.58 -4.52
CA ASP A 320 12.71 -1.18 -4.80
C ASP A 320 12.15 -0.73 -6.15
N GLY A 321 11.83 0.55 -6.24
CA GLY A 321 11.36 1.21 -7.46
C GLY A 321 9.88 1.01 -7.77
N MET A 322 9.09 0.49 -6.82
CA MET A 322 7.66 0.22 -7.00
C MET A 322 6.81 1.05 -6.02
N ASP A 323 5.77 1.69 -6.55
CA ASP A 323 4.75 2.35 -5.75
C ASP A 323 3.67 1.37 -5.23
N HIS A 324 2.74 1.89 -4.44
CA HIS A 324 1.69 1.13 -3.76
C HIS A 324 0.73 0.38 -4.70
N VAL A 325 0.70 0.70 -6.00
CA VAL A 325 -0.24 0.07 -6.94
C VAL A 325 0.44 -0.58 -8.14
N ASP A 326 1.72 -0.31 -8.37
CA ASP A 326 2.52 -0.91 -9.43
C ASP A 326 2.45 -2.45 -9.41
N THR A 327 2.46 -3.04 -8.21
CA THR A 327 2.43 -4.49 -8.02
C THR A 327 1.11 -5.15 -8.40
N ILE A 328 -0.01 -4.41 -8.42
CA ILE A 328 -1.38 -4.97 -8.59
C ILE A 328 -2.11 -4.51 -9.86
N LEU A 329 -1.73 -3.36 -10.43
CA LEU A 329 -2.39 -2.80 -11.63
C LEU A 329 -1.55 -2.95 -12.90
N GLY A 330 -0.22 -3.01 -12.78
CA GLY A 330 0.67 -2.98 -13.94
C GLY A 330 0.50 -1.72 -14.82
N ARG A 331 -0.03 -0.62 -14.25
CA ARG A 331 -0.24 0.69 -14.91
C ARG A 331 0.47 1.79 -14.13
N ARG A 332 1.10 2.73 -14.84
CA ARG A 332 1.83 3.88 -14.27
C ARG A 332 0.92 4.80 -13.44
N VAL A 333 1.34 5.13 -12.22
CA VAL A 333 1.13 6.47 -11.67
C VAL A 333 2.40 7.28 -11.96
N ALA A 334 2.27 8.24 -12.89
CA ALA A 334 3.29 9.15 -13.44
C ALA A 334 4.77 8.94 -13.00
N GLY A 335 5.64 8.49 -13.93
CA GLY A 335 7.05 8.89 -13.95
C GLY A 335 8.15 7.83 -13.72
N ALA A 336 7.85 6.56 -13.44
CA ALA A 336 8.87 5.51 -13.37
C ALA A 336 8.59 4.39 -14.39
N ALA A 337 9.65 3.76 -14.89
CA ALA A 337 9.59 2.78 -15.97
C ALA A 337 9.13 1.40 -15.48
N GLY A 338 7.84 1.09 -15.65
CA GLY A 338 7.27 -0.26 -15.66
C GLY A 338 6.24 -0.34 -16.79
N ARG A 339 6.29 -1.39 -17.63
CA ARG A 339 5.81 -1.31 -19.02
C ARG A 339 4.74 -2.33 -19.43
N ASP A 340 4.15 -3.10 -18.51
CA ASP A 340 3.43 -4.31 -18.92
C ASP A 340 2.38 -4.76 -17.89
N PRO A 341 1.06 -4.79 -18.19
CA PRO A 341 0.08 -5.47 -17.33
C PRO A 341 0.42 -6.93 -17.07
N ALA A 342 1.14 -7.59 -18.00
CA ALA A 342 1.69 -8.91 -17.73
C ALA A 342 2.68 -8.87 -16.55
N SER A 343 3.39 -7.77 -16.29
CA SER A 343 4.27 -7.67 -15.11
C SER A 343 3.53 -7.85 -13.78
N ALA A 344 2.29 -7.35 -13.63
CA ALA A 344 1.50 -7.58 -12.43
C ALA A 344 0.97 -9.03 -12.37
N GLY A 345 0.58 -9.60 -13.51
CA GLY A 345 0.22 -11.02 -13.60
C GLY A 345 1.40 -11.94 -13.29
N ASP A 346 2.53 -11.74 -13.95
CA ASP A 346 3.81 -12.41 -13.75
C ASP A 346 4.25 -12.31 -12.29
N PHE A 347 4.06 -11.14 -11.68
CA PHE A 347 4.33 -10.94 -10.27
C PHE A 347 3.37 -11.77 -9.39
N ALA A 348 2.07 -11.82 -9.70
CA ALA A 348 1.11 -12.69 -9.02
C ALA A 348 1.51 -14.17 -9.08
N GLU A 349 1.91 -14.66 -10.26
CA GLU A 349 2.43 -16.01 -10.42
C GLU A 349 3.68 -16.24 -9.56
N SER A 350 4.59 -15.27 -9.54
CA SER A 350 5.83 -15.33 -8.76
C SER A 350 5.58 -15.39 -7.27
N LEU A 351 4.58 -14.66 -6.78
CA LEU A 351 4.12 -14.72 -5.39
C LEU A 351 3.59 -16.12 -5.04
N VAL A 352 2.75 -16.71 -5.90
CA VAL A 352 2.25 -18.09 -5.69
C VAL A 352 3.40 -19.10 -5.66
N ARG A 353 4.34 -19.01 -6.60
CA ARG A 353 5.54 -19.87 -6.64
C ARG A 353 6.39 -19.73 -5.39
N TRP A 354 6.55 -18.51 -4.89
CA TRP A 354 7.29 -18.23 -3.68
C TRP A 354 6.61 -18.83 -2.44
N ILE A 355 5.30 -18.62 -2.27
CA ILE A 355 4.50 -19.20 -1.17
C ILE A 355 4.55 -20.73 -1.16
N LEU A 356 4.56 -21.37 -2.32
CA LEU A 356 4.59 -22.83 -2.42
C LEU A 356 5.97 -23.44 -2.17
N ARG A 357 7.04 -22.63 -2.26
CA ARG A 357 8.43 -23.09 -2.11
C ARG A 357 8.97 -22.96 -0.69
N GLU A 358 8.65 -21.88 0.01
CA GLU A 358 9.15 -21.59 1.37
C GLU A 358 8.38 -22.33 2.46
#